data_AF-A0A6A6TNE6-F1
#
_entry.id   AF-A0A6A6TNE6-F1
#
_cell.length_a   1.000
_cell.length_b   1.000
_cell.length_c   1.000
_cell.angle_alpha   90.00
_cell.angle_beta   90.00
_cell.angle_gamma   90.00
#
_symmetry.space_group_name_H-M   'P 1'
#
loop_
_entity.id
_entity.type
_entity.pdbx_description
1 polymer ?
#
loop_
_entity_poly.entity_id
_entity_poly.type
_entity_poly.pdbx_seq_one_letter_code
_entity_poly.pdbx_strand_id
1 'polypeptide(L)'
;MFSNTIFLAIAATLPLAFSSPIPAPAVAQTSALNDTDSIQSGPAWYSGPYYNFPSIDTWLGFDDMFNRNKNSMSANGDTGDDIGRIYNAIKDAATIGVDERVILGIIMQESHGDVGVRTTYSPEGIPTAGIMQCSGCNGYPGQHGLSQDQITSMVRGGTEHFKANLRDWGDQQATSSIYPALREYNSGSVCDQNDLSNGCGATASYVSDISQRLQGWVD
;
A
#
# COMPACT_ATOMS: atom_id res chain seq x y z
N MET A 1 -49.20 37.93 61.83
CA MET A 1 -50.29 37.28 62.57
C MET A 1 -50.58 35.94 61.91
N PHE A 2 -50.87 34.94 62.75
CA PHE A 2 -51.16 33.51 62.46
C PHE A 2 -49.96 32.66 62.03
N SER A 3 -49.75 31.44 62.52
CA SER A 3 -50.17 30.73 63.73
C SER A 3 -49.32 29.46 63.76
N ASN A 4 -48.79 29.09 64.93
CA ASN A 4 -48.16 27.79 65.14
C ASN A 4 -49.20 26.67 65.02
N THR A 5 -48.84 25.55 64.40
CA THR A 5 -49.43 24.24 64.75
C THR A 5 -48.39 23.15 64.55
N ILE A 6 -48.02 22.53 65.66
CA ILE A 6 -47.23 21.31 65.77
C ILE A 6 -48.17 20.13 65.53
N PHE A 7 -47.77 19.17 64.69
CA PHE A 7 -48.25 17.79 64.79
C PHE A 7 -47.08 16.80 64.84
N LEU A 8 -47.21 15.97 65.86
CA LEU A 8 -46.40 14.84 66.28
C LEU A 8 -46.75 13.61 65.43
N ALA A 9 -45.77 12.87 64.91
CA ALA A 9 -45.97 11.45 64.57
C ALA A 9 -44.66 10.67 64.38
N ILE A 10 -44.32 9.94 65.45
CA ILE A 10 -43.94 8.51 65.50
C ILE A 10 -42.69 8.08 64.73
N ALA A 11 -41.68 7.73 65.52
CA ALA A 11 -40.55 6.90 65.16
C ALA A 11 -40.99 5.47 64.79
N ALA A 12 -40.50 4.97 63.66
CA ALA A 12 -40.31 3.55 63.41
C ALA A 12 -38.86 3.35 62.94
N THR A 13 -38.03 2.83 63.83
CA THR A 13 -36.69 2.34 63.51
C THR A 13 -36.81 1.05 62.72
N LEU A 14 -36.50 1.09 61.43
CA LEU A 14 -36.29 -0.11 60.61
C LEU A 14 -34.81 -0.52 60.68
N PRO A 15 -34.51 -1.83 60.74
CA PRO A 15 -33.15 -2.32 60.80
C PRO A 15 -32.38 -2.02 59.51
N LEU A 16 -31.12 -1.58 59.67
CA LEU A 16 -30.11 -1.59 58.61
C LEU A 16 -29.85 -3.04 58.21
N ALA A 17 -30.48 -3.49 57.12
CA ALA A 17 -29.99 -4.64 56.38
C ALA A 17 -28.81 -4.17 55.54
N PHE A 18 -27.62 -4.68 55.82
CA PHE A 18 -26.49 -4.60 54.88
C PHE A 18 -26.85 -5.43 53.65
N SER A 19 -27.36 -4.79 52.59
CA SER A 19 -27.32 -5.38 51.27
C SER A 19 -25.88 -5.29 50.77
N SER A 20 -25.26 -6.43 50.53
CA SER A 20 -24.04 -6.53 49.73
C SER A 20 -24.21 -5.72 48.44
N PRO A 21 -23.21 -4.95 47.99
CA PRO A 21 -23.30 -4.32 46.69
C PRO A 21 -23.50 -5.40 45.62
N ILE A 22 -24.56 -5.25 44.83
CA ILE A 22 -24.72 -5.96 43.56
C ILE A 22 -23.48 -5.60 42.74
N PRO A 23 -22.70 -6.56 42.21
CA PRO A 23 -21.64 -6.24 41.28
C PRO A 23 -22.29 -5.53 40.08
N ALA A 24 -21.85 -4.30 39.81
CA ALA A 24 -22.15 -3.64 38.55
C ALA A 24 -21.75 -4.60 37.41
N PRO A 25 -22.52 -4.67 36.31
CA PRO A 25 -22.03 -5.37 35.13
C PRO A 25 -20.72 -4.70 34.73
N ALA A 26 -19.64 -5.48 34.72
CA ALA A 26 -18.37 -5.03 34.21
C ALA A 26 -18.62 -4.58 32.76
N VAL A 27 -18.58 -3.26 32.52
CA VAL A 27 -18.42 -2.74 31.17
C VAL A 27 -17.04 -3.20 30.75
N ALA A 28 -17.00 -4.22 29.90
CA ALA A 28 -15.78 -4.64 29.26
C ALA A 28 -15.26 -3.44 28.46
N GLN A 29 -14.25 -2.74 29.01
CA GLN A 29 -13.31 -2.01 28.19
C GLN A 29 -12.60 -3.08 27.35
N THR A 30 -13.12 -3.34 26.16
CA THR A 30 -12.37 -4.06 25.14
C THR A 30 -11.27 -3.10 24.68
N SER A 31 -10.16 -3.11 25.41
CA SER A 31 -8.87 -2.77 24.83
C SER A 31 -8.73 -3.59 23.55
N ALA A 32 -8.83 -2.94 22.39
CA ALA A 32 -8.46 -3.53 21.11
C ALA A 32 -6.93 -3.70 21.08
N LEU A 33 -6.45 -4.63 21.90
CA LEU A 33 -5.11 -5.20 21.92
C LEU A 33 -5.30 -6.69 21.66
N ASN A 34 -5.84 -6.99 20.49
CA ASN A 34 -5.93 -8.31 19.87
C ASN A 34 -6.39 -8.11 18.41
N ASP A 35 -5.82 -7.12 17.73
CA ASP A 35 -5.56 -7.34 16.32
C ASP A 35 -4.42 -8.37 16.34
N THR A 36 -4.73 -9.61 16.02
CA THR A 36 -3.68 -10.57 15.74
C THR A 36 -2.88 -9.94 14.61
N ASP A 37 -1.72 -9.37 14.95
CA ASP A 37 -0.59 -9.34 14.04
C ASP A 37 -0.48 -10.79 13.56
N SER A 38 -1.12 -11.07 12.42
CA SER A 38 -0.77 -12.21 11.62
C SER A 38 0.72 -11.99 11.41
N ILE A 39 1.56 -12.73 12.14
CA ILE A 39 2.99 -12.80 11.83
C ILE A 39 3.00 -13.04 10.34
N GLN A 40 3.41 -12.01 9.59
CA GLN A 40 3.43 -12.10 8.16
C GLN A 40 4.29 -13.32 7.86
N SER A 41 3.67 -14.35 7.27
CA SER A 41 4.43 -15.50 6.81
C SER A 41 5.61 -14.97 6.01
N GLY A 42 6.80 -15.51 6.25
CA GLY A 42 8.00 -15.08 5.55
C GLY A 42 7.78 -14.98 4.04
N PRO A 43 8.57 -14.16 3.34
CA PRO A 43 8.34 -13.79 1.96
C PRO A 43 8.13 -15.03 1.08
N ALA A 44 7.01 -15.10 0.37
CA ALA A 44 6.72 -16.18 -0.56
C ALA A 44 7.46 -15.93 -1.87
N TRP A 45 8.29 -16.88 -2.30
CA TRP A 45 8.97 -16.78 -3.59
C TRP A 45 8.09 -17.33 -4.71
N TYR A 46 7.82 -16.50 -5.72
CA TYR A 46 7.08 -16.89 -6.92
C TYR A 46 8.02 -16.94 -8.14
N SER A 47 7.89 -17.96 -8.97
CA SER A 47 8.67 -18.13 -10.20
C SER A 47 7.95 -19.01 -11.23
N GLY A 48 8.50 -19.10 -12.44
CA GLY A 48 7.88 -19.84 -13.53
C GLY A 48 6.89 -18.98 -14.34
N PRO A 49 5.91 -19.58 -15.02
CA PRO A 49 4.95 -18.87 -15.86
C PRO A 49 3.96 -18.04 -15.04
N TYR A 50 3.23 -17.13 -15.69
CA TYR A 50 2.31 -16.19 -15.04
C TYR A 50 1.28 -16.84 -14.10
N TYR A 51 0.88 -18.09 -14.35
CA TYR A 51 -0.13 -18.80 -13.55
C TYR A 51 0.42 -19.38 -12.23
N ASN A 52 1.73 -19.25 -11.97
CA ASN A 52 2.33 -19.58 -10.68
C ASN A 52 2.31 -18.41 -9.69
N PHE A 53 1.95 -17.21 -10.14
CA PHE A 53 1.87 -16.02 -9.31
C PHE A 53 0.43 -15.81 -8.79
N PRO A 54 0.23 -15.05 -7.70
CA PRO A 54 -1.09 -14.87 -7.09
C PRO A 54 -2.14 -14.31 -8.05
N SER A 55 -3.37 -14.82 -7.99
CA SER A 55 -4.45 -14.28 -8.80
C SER A 55 -4.94 -12.92 -8.28
N ILE A 56 -5.49 -12.09 -9.17
CA ILE A 56 -5.88 -10.69 -8.86
C ILE A 56 -6.86 -10.59 -7.68
N ASP A 57 -7.70 -11.60 -7.51
CA ASP A 57 -8.69 -11.73 -6.43
C ASP A 57 -8.08 -12.08 -5.07
N THR A 58 -6.82 -12.50 -5.00
CA THR A 58 -6.11 -12.72 -3.72
C THR A 58 -5.33 -11.51 -3.26
N TRP A 59 -5.13 -10.50 -4.12
CA TRP A 59 -4.34 -9.33 -3.79
C TRP A 59 -5.05 -8.48 -2.73
N LEU A 60 -4.26 -7.79 -1.89
CA LEU A 60 -4.79 -6.81 -0.95
C LEU A 60 -5.59 -5.72 -1.67
N GLY A 61 -6.50 -5.08 -0.94
CA GLY A 61 -7.10 -3.82 -1.37
C GLY A 61 -6.05 -2.72 -1.48
N PHE A 62 -6.25 -1.76 -2.39
CA PHE A 62 -5.32 -0.65 -2.59
C PHE A 62 -5.04 0.15 -1.32
N ASP A 63 -6.08 0.53 -0.59
CA ASP A 63 -5.93 1.35 0.63
C ASP A 63 -5.10 0.60 1.69
N ASP A 64 -5.31 -0.70 1.87
CA ASP A 64 -4.54 -1.52 2.81
C ASP A 64 -3.07 -1.64 2.36
N MET A 65 -2.85 -1.90 1.07
CA MET A 65 -1.51 -1.98 0.49
C MET A 65 -0.78 -0.64 0.63
N PHE A 66 -1.45 0.48 0.37
CA PHE A 66 -0.88 1.82 0.49
C PHE A 66 -0.53 2.15 1.93
N ASN A 67 -1.45 1.89 2.87
CA ASN A 67 -1.23 2.15 4.29
C ASN A 67 -0.02 1.38 4.85
N ARG A 68 0.18 0.13 4.43
CA ARG A 68 1.35 -0.67 4.84
C ARG A 68 2.68 -0.07 4.39
N ASN A 69 2.71 0.59 3.23
CA ASN A 69 3.94 1.12 2.63
C ASN A 69 4.31 2.56 3.08
N LYS A 70 3.44 3.25 3.84
CA LYS A 70 3.70 4.63 4.30
C LYS A 70 4.99 4.77 5.09
N ASN A 71 5.34 3.78 5.91
CA ASN A 71 6.57 3.81 6.70
C ASN A 71 7.82 3.77 5.81
N SER A 72 7.79 3.03 4.71
CA SER A 72 8.88 2.97 3.73
C SER A 72 9.08 4.33 3.05
N MET A 73 8.00 4.96 2.58
CA MET A 73 8.02 6.32 2.03
C MET A 73 8.60 7.33 3.03
N SER A 74 8.08 7.36 4.26
CA SER A 74 8.57 8.25 5.32
C SER A 74 10.04 8.01 5.67
N ALA A 75 10.51 6.77 5.63
CA ALA A 75 11.91 6.43 5.91
C ALA A 75 12.89 6.96 4.84
N ASN A 76 12.41 7.19 3.62
CA ASN A 76 13.20 7.81 2.55
C ASN A 76 13.24 9.34 2.63
N GLY A 77 12.41 9.96 3.47
CA GLY A 77 12.36 11.40 3.66
C GLY A 77 11.12 12.07 3.09
N ASP A 78 10.17 11.31 2.52
CA ASP A 78 8.91 11.83 2.04
C ASP A 78 8.13 12.49 3.18
N THR A 79 7.63 13.69 2.90
CA THR A 79 6.73 14.39 3.82
C THR A 79 5.37 13.70 3.83
N GLY A 80 4.56 13.93 4.88
CA GLY A 80 3.17 13.46 4.89
C GLY A 80 2.35 13.97 3.69
N ASP A 81 2.70 15.16 3.19
CA ASP A 81 2.15 15.76 1.99
C ASP A 81 2.56 14.99 0.72
N ASP A 82 3.84 14.61 0.58
CA ASP A 82 4.31 13.79 -0.55
C ASP A 82 3.58 12.45 -0.59
N ILE A 83 3.47 11.77 0.55
CA ILE A 83 2.74 10.49 0.68
C ILE A 83 1.28 10.66 0.25
N GLY A 84 0.60 11.71 0.72
CA GLY A 84 -0.77 12.01 0.30
C GLY A 84 -0.88 12.29 -1.21
N ARG A 85 0.11 12.98 -1.79
CA ARG A 85 0.17 13.29 -3.23
C ARG A 85 0.46 12.05 -4.08
N ILE A 86 1.27 11.11 -3.60
CA ILE A 86 1.49 9.80 -4.24
C ILE A 86 0.16 9.04 -4.31
N TYR A 87 -0.60 8.98 -3.21
CA TYR A 87 -1.93 8.35 -3.20
C TYR A 87 -2.84 8.92 -4.30
N ASN A 88 -2.97 10.25 -4.34
CA ASN A 88 -3.80 10.94 -5.34
C ASN A 88 -3.30 10.69 -6.78
N ALA A 89 -1.98 10.73 -6.97
CA ALA A 89 -1.36 10.51 -8.28
C ALA A 89 -1.59 9.08 -8.79
N ILE A 90 -1.55 8.07 -7.90
CA ILE A 90 -1.88 6.68 -8.27
C ILE A 90 -3.35 6.56 -8.69
N LYS A 91 -4.28 7.13 -7.91
CA LYS A 91 -5.71 7.11 -8.24
C LYS A 91 -6.00 7.81 -9.58
N ASP A 92 -5.33 8.93 -9.86
CA ASP A 92 -5.42 9.62 -11.14
C ASP A 92 -4.84 8.77 -12.29
N ALA A 93 -3.64 8.23 -12.11
CA ALA A 93 -2.97 7.43 -13.14
C ALA A 93 -3.74 6.13 -13.46
N ALA A 94 -4.38 5.50 -12.48
CA ALA A 94 -5.21 4.30 -12.66
C ALA A 94 -6.36 4.51 -13.67
N THR A 95 -6.78 5.75 -13.92
CA THR A 95 -7.84 6.08 -14.90
C THR A 95 -7.50 5.67 -16.34
N ILE A 96 -6.23 5.39 -16.67
CA ILE A 96 -5.85 4.85 -17.99
C ILE A 96 -5.99 3.34 -18.11
N GLY A 97 -6.63 2.70 -17.12
CA GLY A 97 -6.89 1.27 -17.11
C GLY A 97 -5.66 0.45 -16.73
N VAL A 98 -4.92 0.90 -15.71
CA VAL A 98 -3.93 0.11 -14.97
C VAL A 98 -4.43 -0.01 -13.53
N ASP A 99 -4.35 -1.20 -12.95
CA ASP A 99 -4.73 -1.41 -11.56
C ASP A 99 -3.81 -0.61 -10.62
N GLU A 100 -4.41 0.21 -9.77
CA GLU A 100 -3.73 1.04 -8.76
C GLU A 100 -2.78 0.27 -7.83
N ARG A 101 -3.07 -1.02 -7.55
CA ARG A 101 -2.19 -1.89 -6.76
C ARG A 101 -0.92 -2.24 -7.52
N VAL A 102 -1.02 -2.40 -8.84
CA VAL A 102 0.14 -2.64 -9.71
C VAL A 102 1.00 -1.38 -9.81
N ILE A 103 0.38 -0.21 -9.96
CA ILE A 103 1.10 1.08 -9.95
C ILE A 103 1.88 1.24 -8.64
N LEU A 104 1.24 1.01 -7.49
CA LEU A 104 1.91 1.05 -6.19
C LEU A 104 3.02 0.00 -6.08
N GLY A 105 2.78 -1.23 -6.54
CA GLY A 105 3.78 -2.30 -6.54
C GLY A 105 5.05 -1.91 -7.29
N ILE A 106 4.90 -1.30 -8.47
CA ILE A 106 6.03 -0.77 -9.26
C ILE A 106 6.72 0.37 -8.52
N ILE A 107 5.98 1.34 -7.99
CA ILE A 107 6.56 2.44 -7.18
C ILE A 107 7.45 1.90 -6.05
N MET A 108 6.94 0.94 -5.28
CA MET A 108 7.69 0.36 -4.17
C MET A 108 8.90 -0.45 -4.64
N GLN A 109 8.82 -1.10 -5.79
CA GLN A 109 9.94 -1.86 -6.36
C GLN A 109 11.05 -0.97 -6.93
N GLU A 110 10.69 0.16 -7.53
CA GLU A 110 11.63 1.05 -8.24
C GLU A 110 12.31 2.06 -7.32
N SER A 111 11.61 2.55 -6.30
CA SER A 111 12.08 3.65 -5.46
C SER A 111 11.80 3.48 -3.98
N HIS A 112 11.10 2.41 -3.56
CA HIS A 112 10.55 2.30 -2.21
C HIS A 112 9.66 3.51 -1.84
N GLY A 113 9.06 4.15 -2.83
CA GLY A 113 8.19 5.31 -2.65
C GLY A 113 8.88 6.68 -2.63
N ASP A 114 10.22 6.73 -2.67
CA ASP A 114 11.00 7.98 -2.61
C ASP A 114 10.71 8.92 -3.80
N VAL A 115 10.07 10.07 -3.54
CA VAL A 115 9.81 11.07 -4.59
C VAL A 115 11.09 11.76 -5.07
N GLY A 116 12.13 11.77 -4.23
CA GLY A 116 13.44 12.34 -4.47
C GLY A 116 14.45 11.33 -5.02
N VAL A 117 14.00 10.14 -5.45
CA VAL A 117 14.90 9.08 -5.90
C VAL A 117 15.83 9.55 -7.03
N ARG A 118 17.08 9.09 -6.99
CA ARG A 118 18.08 9.43 -8.02
C ARG A 118 17.65 8.95 -9.41
N THR A 119 18.01 9.72 -10.43
CA THR A 119 17.98 9.25 -11.82
C THR A 119 19.00 8.13 -12.03
N THR A 120 18.57 7.10 -12.74
CA THR A 120 19.37 5.96 -13.18
C THR A 120 19.51 5.97 -14.70
N TYR A 121 20.30 5.05 -15.24
CA TYR A 121 20.53 4.95 -16.69
C TYR A 121 20.50 3.49 -17.12
N SER A 122 19.83 3.22 -18.24
CA SER A 122 19.90 1.91 -18.89
C SER A 122 21.33 1.62 -19.41
N PRO A 123 21.66 0.37 -19.78
CA PRO A 123 22.93 0.04 -20.42
C PRO A 123 23.23 0.88 -21.68
N GLU A 124 22.19 1.33 -22.39
CA GLU A 124 22.25 2.20 -23.57
C GLU A 124 22.41 3.69 -23.23
N GLY A 125 22.48 4.04 -21.94
CA GLY A 125 22.62 5.42 -21.47
C GLY A 125 21.32 6.22 -21.48
N ILE A 126 20.18 5.57 -21.59
CA ILE A 126 18.87 6.25 -21.56
C ILE A 126 18.52 6.56 -20.10
N PRO A 127 18.20 7.83 -19.76
CA PRO A 127 17.86 8.19 -18.40
C PRO A 127 16.50 7.62 -17.99
N THR A 128 16.48 6.99 -16.83
CA THR A 128 15.30 6.48 -16.13
C THR A 128 15.15 7.26 -14.83
N ALA A 129 14.00 7.90 -14.62
CA ALA A 129 13.83 8.85 -13.52
C ALA A 129 12.44 8.81 -12.89
N GLY A 130 12.33 9.50 -11.75
CA GLY A 130 11.11 9.61 -10.96
C GLY A 130 10.81 8.36 -10.16
N ILE A 131 9.72 8.43 -9.40
CA ILE A 131 9.32 7.41 -8.41
C ILE A 131 9.06 6.01 -9.02
N MET A 132 8.84 5.92 -10.34
CA MET A 132 8.68 4.66 -11.09
C MET A 132 9.86 4.36 -12.02
N GLN A 133 10.96 5.10 -11.95
CA GLN A 133 12.18 4.91 -12.76
C GLN A 133 11.91 4.68 -14.26
N CYS A 134 10.99 5.43 -14.85
CA CYS A 134 10.61 5.26 -16.24
C CYS A 134 11.53 6.06 -17.19
N SER A 135 11.72 5.51 -18.38
CA SER A 135 12.54 6.12 -19.44
C SER A 135 11.93 7.45 -19.89
N GLY A 136 12.75 8.50 -19.91
CA GLY A 136 12.32 9.84 -20.36
C GLY A 136 11.35 10.57 -19.44
N CYS A 137 11.09 10.04 -18.24
CA CYS A 137 10.28 10.69 -17.23
C CYS A 137 11.04 11.82 -16.51
N ASN A 138 10.27 12.74 -15.91
CA ASN A 138 10.85 13.72 -14.99
C ASN A 138 11.26 13.03 -13.68
N GLY A 139 12.28 13.56 -13.03
CA GLY A 139 12.65 13.21 -11.67
C GLY A 139 13.16 14.43 -10.91
N TYR A 140 13.13 14.35 -9.59
CA TYR A 140 13.55 15.46 -8.71
C TYR A 140 14.60 14.97 -7.68
N PRO A 141 15.80 14.54 -8.13
CA PRO A 141 16.76 13.89 -7.23
C PRO A 141 17.09 14.71 -5.99
N GLY A 142 16.95 14.08 -4.82
CA GLY A 142 17.23 14.66 -3.50
C GLY A 142 16.19 15.67 -3.00
N GLN A 143 15.07 15.87 -3.71
CA GLN A 143 14.03 16.81 -3.33
C GLN A 143 12.81 16.08 -2.75
N HIS A 144 12.27 16.65 -1.68
CA HIS A 144 11.03 16.23 -1.03
C HIS A 144 10.15 17.47 -0.81
N GLY A 145 8.88 17.29 -0.45
CA GLY A 145 7.88 18.36 -0.41
C GLY A 145 7.49 18.83 -1.81
N LEU A 146 7.47 17.91 -2.77
CA LEU A 146 7.14 18.19 -4.17
C LEU A 146 5.66 18.53 -4.33
N SER A 147 5.34 19.35 -5.32
CA SER A 147 3.94 19.68 -5.62
C SER A 147 3.16 18.45 -6.12
N GLN A 148 1.83 18.52 -6.04
CA GLN A 148 0.96 17.46 -6.59
C GLN A 148 1.26 17.23 -8.08
N ASP A 149 1.44 18.29 -8.87
CA ASP A 149 1.71 18.18 -10.31
C ASP A 149 3.04 17.47 -10.59
N GLN A 150 4.08 17.75 -9.79
CA GLN A 150 5.38 17.08 -9.93
C GLN A 150 5.24 15.57 -9.70
N ILE A 151 4.61 15.17 -8.60
CA ILE A 151 4.40 13.75 -8.27
C ILE A 151 3.46 13.08 -9.29
N THR A 152 2.36 13.73 -9.66
CA THR A 152 1.44 13.25 -10.70
C THR A 152 2.17 13.02 -12.02
N SER A 153 3.05 13.93 -12.44
CA SER A 153 3.81 13.76 -13.68
C SER A 153 4.70 12.50 -13.67
N MET A 154 5.35 12.20 -12.54
CA MET A 154 6.20 11.02 -12.41
C MET A 154 5.39 9.72 -12.44
N VAL A 155 4.32 9.66 -11.65
CA VAL A 155 3.45 8.47 -11.56
C VAL A 155 2.73 8.24 -12.89
N ARG A 156 2.24 9.31 -13.53
CA ARG A 156 1.58 9.22 -14.83
C ARG A 156 2.51 8.71 -15.91
N GLY A 157 3.74 9.24 -16.00
CA GLY A 157 4.74 8.78 -16.95
C GLY A 157 5.09 7.30 -16.76
N GLY A 158 5.30 6.86 -15.51
CA GLY A 158 5.58 5.45 -15.22
C GLY A 158 4.41 4.52 -15.52
N THR A 159 3.19 4.98 -15.24
CA THR A 159 1.97 4.23 -15.54
C THR A 159 1.74 4.12 -17.05
N GLU A 160 2.01 5.18 -17.81
CA GLU A 160 1.94 5.16 -19.28
C GLU A 160 2.98 4.21 -19.89
N HIS A 161 4.19 4.17 -19.33
CA HIS A 161 5.22 3.21 -19.72
C HIS A 161 4.74 1.77 -19.45
N PHE A 162 4.29 1.46 -18.23
CA PHE A 162 3.74 0.14 -17.92
C PHE A 162 2.52 -0.22 -18.77
N LYS A 163 1.66 0.75 -19.08
CA LYS A 163 0.50 0.55 -19.96
C LYS A 163 0.93 0.17 -21.38
N ALA A 164 2.07 0.66 -21.87
CA ALA A 164 2.63 0.21 -23.14
C ALA A 164 3.01 -1.28 -23.07
N ASN A 165 3.75 -1.70 -22.05
CA ASN A 165 4.07 -3.12 -21.85
C ASN A 165 2.81 -3.98 -21.70
N LEU A 166 1.81 -3.49 -20.96
CA LEU A 166 0.55 -4.22 -20.79
C LEU A 166 -0.16 -4.49 -22.13
N ARG A 167 -0.03 -3.58 -23.11
CA ARG A 167 -0.58 -3.78 -24.47
C ARG A 167 0.15 -4.86 -25.25
N ASP A 168 1.45 -5.02 -25.05
CA ASP A 168 2.25 -6.10 -25.66
C ASP A 168 1.75 -7.48 -25.19
N TRP A 169 1.10 -7.54 -24.02
CA TRP A 169 0.50 -8.73 -23.44
C TRP A 169 -1.03 -8.75 -23.44
N GLY A 170 -1.66 -8.00 -24.36
CA GLY A 170 -3.11 -8.09 -24.63
C GLY A 170 -4.00 -7.10 -23.87
N ASP A 171 -3.41 -6.22 -23.07
CA ASP A 171 -4.07 -5.10 -22.38
C ASP A 171 -5.23 -5.50 -21.44
N GLN A 172 -5.11 -6.64 -20.75
CA GLN A 172 -6.15 -7.16 -19.87
C GLN A 172 -5.83 -6.94 -18.39
N GLN A 173 -6.87 -6.76 -17.58
CA GLN A 173 -6.79 -6.86 -16.13
C GLN A 173 -6.79 -8.35 -15.72
N ALA A 174 -5.78 -9.07 -16.19
CA ALA A 174 -5.58 -10.51 -15.97
C ALA A 174 -4.11 -10.80 -15.69
N THR A 175 -3.83 -11.82 -14.87
CA THR A 175 -2.46 -12.23 -14.53
C THR A 175 -1.63 -12.61 -15.75
N SER A 176 -2.28 -13.15 -16.80
CA SER A 176 -1.68 -13.47 -18.09
C SER A 176 -1.16 -12.25 -18.85
N SER A 177 -1.66 -11.05 -18.56
CA SER A 177 -1.16 -9.79 -19.13
C SER A 177 -0.23 -9.07 -18.15
N ILE A 178 -0.61 -8.99 -16.88
CA ILE A 178 0.08 -8.16 -15.88
C ILE A 178 1.48 -8.70 -15.55
N TYR A 179 1.65 -10.00 -15.27
CA TYR A 179 2.94 -10.51 -14.84
C TYR A 179 4.02 -10.50 -15.94
N PRO A 180 3.72 -10.90 -17.18
CA PRO A 180 4.65 -10.71 -18.28
C PRO A 180 4.98 -9.24 -18.54
N ALA A 181 3.99 -8.34 -18.46
CA ALA A 181 4.23 -6.90 -18.60
C ALA A 181 5.11 -6.33 -17.47
N LEU A 182 5.03 -6.85 -16.24
CA LEU A 182 5.94 -6.47 -15.16
C LEU A 182 7.37 -6.93 -15.43
N ARG A 183 7.55 -8.14 -15.98
CA ARG A 183 8.88 -8.60 -16.42
C ARG A 183 9.40 -7.68 -17.51
N GLU A 184 8.58 -7.37 -18.51
CA GLU A 184 8.97 -6.47 -19.59
C GLU A 184 9.28 -5.05 -19.10
N TYR A 185 8.55 -4.51 -18.13
CA TYR A 185 8.86 -3.22 -17.51
C TYR A 185 10.27 -3.22 -16.90
N ASN A 186 10.65 -4.31 -16.24
CA ASN A 186 11.95 -4.45 -15.59
C ASN A 186 13.12 -4.66 -16.56
N SER A 187 12.96 -5.53 -17.55
CA SER A 187 14.05 -5.94 -18.43
C SER A 187 13.95 -5.43 -19.87
N GLY A 188 12.90 -4.70 -20.20
CA GLY A 188 12.57 -4.28 -21.57
C GLY A 188 12.17 -5.44 -22.50
N SER A 189 12.08 -6.68 -21.99
CA SER A 189 11.72 -7.88 -22.76
C SER A 189 11.40 -9.07 -21.85
N VAL A 190 10.79 -10.12 -22.42
CA VAL A 190 10.57 -11.42 -21.75
C VAL A 190 11.32 -12.52 -22.52
N CYS A 191 12.38 -13.06 -21.93
CA CYS A 191 13.26 -14.05 -22.56
C CYS A 191 12.68 -15.47 -22.50
N ASP A 192 11.86 -15.75 -21.49
CA ASP A 192 11.17 -17.02 -21.34
C ASP A 192 9.78 -16.78 -20.72
N GLN A 193 8.73 -17.03 -21.50
CA GLN A 193 7.34 -16.91 -21.02
C GLN A 193 6.97 -18.01 -20.02
N ASN A 194 7.74 -19.11 -19.98
CA ASN A 194 7.57 -20.17 -19.01
C ASN A 194 8.34 -19.92 -17.71
N ASP A 195 9.15 -18.85 -17.65
CA ASP A 195 9.86 -18.48 -16.44
C ASP A 195 10.06 -16.96 -16.33
N LEU A 196 9.09 -16.29 -15.71
CA LEU A 196 9.16 -14.87 -15.42
C LEU A 196 10.19 -14.50 -14.32
N SER A 197 10.88 -15.49 -13.72
CA SER A 197 12.07 -15.22 -12.89
C SER A 197 13.36 -15.12 -13.72
N ASN A 198 13.32 -15.48 -15.00
CA ASN A 198 14.39 -15.17 -15.94
C ASN A 198 14.46 -13.66 -16.19
N GLY A 199 15.42 -13.02 -15.52
CA GLY A 199 15.55 -11.56 -15.53
C GLY A 199 16.05 -10.95 -16.82
N CYS A 200 16.41 -11.71 -17.86
CA CYS A 200 16.96 -11.16 -19.11
C CYS A 200 18.19 -10.24 -18.91
N GLY A 201 18.98 -10.48 -17.86
CA GLY A 201 20.10 -9.62 -17.46
C GLY A 201 19.72 -8.47 -16.50
N ALA A 202 18.44 -8.27 -16.21
CA ALA A 202 17.94 -7.41 -15.14
C ALA A 202 17.60 -8.21 -13.86
N THR A 203 16.94 -7.58 -12.90
CA THR A 203 16.62 -8.13 -11.57
C THR A 203 15.70 -9.35 -11.67
N ALA A 204 16.26 -10.54 -11.44
CA ALA A 204 15.51 -11.81 -11.50
C ALA A 204 14.29 -11.84 -10.56
N SER A 205 14.39 -11.25 -9.36
CA SER A 205 13.32 -11.26 -8.36
C SER A 205 12.15 -10.31 -8.64
N TYR A 206 12.25 -9.41 -9.61
CA TYR A 206 11.32 -8.29 -9.79
C TYR A 206 9.82 -8.66 -9.73
N VAL A 207 9.40 -9.65 -10.53
CA VAL A 207 7.99 -10.08 -10.57
C VAL A 207 7.58 -10.76 -9.27
N SER A 208 8.48 -11.50 -8.63
CA SER A 208 8.26 -12.14 -7.33
C SER A 208 8.10 -11.10 -6.22
N ASP A 209 8.97 -10.09 -6.19
CA ASP A 209 8.98 -9.05 -5.16
C ASP A 209 7.72 -8.17 -5.24
N ILE A 210 7.27 -7.82 -6.44
CA ILE A 210 5.99 -7.13 -6.66
C ILE A 210 4.82 -8.04 -6.25
N SER A 211 4.86 -9.34 -6.59
CA SER A 211 3.82 -10.28 -6.19
C SER A 211 3.69 -10.42 -4.68
N GLN A 212 4.81 -10.37 -3.96
CA GLN A 212 4.82 -10.35 -2.49
C GLN A 212 4.21 -9.06 -1.94
N ARG A 213 4.51 -7.90 -2.55
CA ARG A 213 3.89 -6.60 -2.19
C ARG A 213 2.38 -6.61 -2.39
N LEU A 214 1.90 -7.22 -3.48
CA LEU A 214 0.46 -7.44 -3.72
C LEU A 214 -0.19 -8.36 -2.67
N GLN A 215 0.61 -9.14 -1.94
CA GLN A 215 0.19 -9.96 -0.79
C GLN A 215 0.52 -9.32 0.57
N GLY A 216 1.00 -8.08 0.58
CA GLY A 216 1.19 -7.28 1.79
C GLY A 216 2.59 -7.26 2.34
N TRP A 217 3.59 -7.76 1.62
CA TRP A 217 5.00 -7.61 1.99
C TRP A 217 5.45 -6.16 1.86
N VAL A 218 6.18 -5.71 2.88
CA VAL A 218 6.85 -4.41 2.96
C VAL A 218 8.27 -4.66 3.43
N ASP A 219 9.23 -3.85 2.94
CA ASP A 219 10.65 -3.97 3.30
C ASP A 219 10.98 -3.26 4.62
#